data_AF-A0A651HV76-F1
#
_entry.id   AF-A0A651HV76-F1
#
_cell.length_a   1.000
_cell.length_b   1.000
_cell.length_c   1.000
_cell.angle_alpha   90.00
_cell.angle_beta   90.00
_cell.angle_gamma   90.00
#
_symmetry.space_group_name_H-M   'P 1'
#
loop_
_entity.id
_entity.type
_entity.pdbx_description
1 polymer ?
#
loop_
_entity_poly.entity_id
_entity_poly.type
_entity_poly.pdbx_seq_one_letter_code
_entity_poly.pdbx_strand_id
1 'polypeptide(L)' 'MVDPAGGPVQEYVEDCEVCCRPWQLTVRWDGQGQVWVEARTDDE' A
#
# COMPACT_ATOMS: atom_id res chain seq x y z
N MET A 1 2.01 1.36 8.93
CA MET A 1 1.43 2.63 9.42
C MET A 1 1.47 3.60 8.26
N VAL A 2 0.34 4.22 7.89
CA VAL A 2 0.30 5.22 6.82
C VAL A 2 0.83 6.54 7.37
N ASP A 3 1.79 7.16 6.69
CA ASP A 3 2.38 8.43 7.12
C ASP A 3 1.66 9.61 6.45
N PRO A 4 0.97 10.49 7.19
CA PRO A 4 0.27 11.63 6.58
C PRO A 4 1.20 12.62 5.85
N ALA A 5 2.50 12.66 6.18
CA ALA A 5 3.47 13.53 5.53
C ALA A 5 4.00 12.95 4.21
N GLY A 6 3.80 11.65 3.95
CA GLY A 6 4.17 10.96 2.70
C GLY A 6 3.35 11.36 1.48
N GLY A 7 2.39 12.27 1.62
CA GLY A 7 1.57 12.79 0.54
C GLY A 7 0.30 11.96 0.25
N PRO A 8 -0.50 12.39 -0.74
CA PRO A 8 -1.82 11.81 -1.00
C PRO A 8 -1.76 10.41 -1.64
N VAL A 9 -0.59 9.98 -2.12
CA VAL A 9 -0.36 8.65 -2.68
C VAL A 9 0.96 8.13 -2.11
N GLN A 10 0.91 6.93 -1.53
CA GLN A 10 2.05 6.26 -0.90
C GLN A 10 2.15 4.83 -1.39
N GLU A 11 3.37 4.37 -1.62
CA GLU A 11 3.69 3.03 -2.10
C GLU A 11 4.51 2.29 -1.05
N TYR A 12 4.05 1.09 -0.69
CA TYR A 12 4.72 0.24 0.29
C TYR A 12 5.01 -1.12 -0.33
N VAL A 13 6.12 -1.71 0.10
CA VAL A 13 6.42 -3.12 -0.16
C VAL A 13 6.37 -3.85 1.17
N GLU A 14 5.45 -4.79 1.30
CA GLU A 14 5.32 -5.65 2.48
C GLU A 14 5.63 -7.10 2.14
N ASP A 15 6.19 -7.83 3.10
CA ASP A 15 6.49 -9.24 2.93
C ASP A 15 5.19 -10.07 3.05
N CYS A 16 5.02 -11.07 2.19
CA CYS A 16 3.90 -12.00 2.28
C CYS A 16 4.28 -13.14 3.21
N GLU A 17 3.62 -13.25 4.35
CA GLU A 17 4.00 -14.28 5.35
C GLU A 17 3.65 -15.72 4.94
N VAL A 18 2.91 -15.90 3.84
CA VAL A 18 2.46 -17.22 3.35
C VAL A 18 3.19 -17.62 2.07
N CYS A 19 3.44 -16.64 1.21
CA CYS A 19 4.02 -16.80 -0.11
C CYS A 19 5.37 -16.09 -0.12
N CYS A 20 6.45 -16.68 -0.64
CA CYS A 20 7.76 -16.03 -0.62
C CYS A 20 7.89 -14.89 -1.66
N ARG A 21 6.86 -14.04 -1.79
CA ARG A 21 6.74 -12.96 -2.79
C ARG A 21 6.21 -11.68 -2.13
N PRO A 22 6.87 -10.54 -2.31
CA PRO A 22 6.43 -9.30 -1.71
C PRO A 22 5.11 -8.80 -2.30
N TRP A 23 4.33 -8.10 -1.49
CA TRP A 23 3.15 -7.35 -1.90
C TRP A 23 3.51 -5.90 -2.15
N GLN A 24 2.97 -5.34 -3.23
CA GLN A 24 2.99 -3.91 -3.50
C GLN A 24 1.66 -3.31 -3.08
N LEU A 25 1.70 -2.36 -2.15
CA LEU A 25 0.53 -1.65 -1.66
C LEU A 25 0.57 -0.21 -2.14
N THR A 26 -0.51 0.23 -2.80
CA THR A 26 -0.72 1.64 -3.12
C THR A 26 -1.83 2.17 -2.23
N VAL A 27 -1.49 3.13 -1.37
CA VAL A 27 -2.43 3.81 -0.49
C VAL A 27 -2.69 5.21 -1.01
N ARG A 28 -3.96 5.57 -1.16
CA ARG A 28 -4.40 6.91 -1.54
C ARG A 28 -5.25 7.49 -0.43
N TRP A 29 -5.04 8.76 -0.11
CA TRP A 29 -5.85 9.50 0.85
C TRP A 29 -6.15 10.90 0.30
N ASP A 30 -7.42 11.30 0.35
CA ASP A 30 -7.89 12.61 -0.09
C ASP A 30 -7.70 13.75 0.93
N GLY A 31 -7.14 13.45 2.10
CA GLY A 31 -6.95 14.40 3.19
C GLY A 31 -8.20 14.71 4.02
N GLN A 32 -9.40 14.29 3.60
CA GLN A 32 -10.65 14.49 4.36
C GLN A 32 -11.09 13.25 5.13
N GLY A 33 -10.36 12.14 4.97
CA GLY A 33 -10.47 10.94 5.79
C GLY A 33 -10.85 9.69 5.00
N GLN A 34 -11.02 9.80 3.68
CA GLN A 34 -11.26 8.66 2.82
C GLN A 34 -9.93 8.06 2.38
N VAL A 35 -9.76 6.77 2.67
CA VAL A 35 -8.57 6.01 2.28
C VAL A 35 -8.98 4.96 1.26
N TRP A 36 -8.15 4.78 0.25
CA TRP A 36 -8.22 3.68 -0.71
C TRP A 36 -6.92 2.92 -0.67
N VAL A 37 -7.00 1.60 -0.66
CA VAL A 37 -5.84 0.71 -0.65
C VAL A 37 -5.99 -0.26 -1.80
N GLU A 38 -4.98 -0.32 -2.65
CA GLU A 38 -4.83 -1.32 -3.70
C GLU A 38 -3.64 -2.22 -3.35
N ALA A 39 -3.84 -3.53 -3.41
CA ALA A 39 -2.79 -4.51 -3.20
C ALA A 39 -2.54 -5.27 -4.50
N ARG A 40 -1.27 -5.39 -4.88
CA ARG A 40 -0.82 -6.18 -6.03
C ARG A 40 0.20 -7.19 -5.55
N THR A 41 0.05 -8.43 -5.99
CA THR A 41 1.03 -9.50 -5.78
C THR A 41 1.81 -9.72 -7.07
N ASP A 42 3.09 -10.07 -6.94
CA ASP A 42 3.93 -10.54 -8.04
C ASP A 42 3.56 -11.99 -8.43
N ASP A 43 2.30 -12.23 -8.77
CA ASP A 43 1.82 -13.52 -9.26
C ASP A 43 1.61 -13.42 -10.78
N GLU A 44 2.71 -13.22 -11.49
CA GLU A 44 2.84 -13.47 -12.94
C GLU A 44 3.94 -14.52 -13.17
#